data_AF-A0A815AZH4-F1
#
_entry.id   AF-A0A815AZH4-F1
#
_cell.length_a   1.000
_cell.length_b   1.000
_cell.length_c   1.000
_cell.angle_alpha   90.00
_cell.angle_beta   90.00
_cell.angle_gamma   90.00
#
_symmetry.space_group_name_H-M   'P 1'
#
loop_
_entity.id
_entity.type
_entity.pdbx_description
1 polymer ?
#
loop_
_entity_poly.entity_id
_entity_poly.type
_entity_poly.pdbx_seq_one_letter_code
_entity_poly.pdbx_strand_id
1 'polypeptide(L)'
;MHLNNGSITSIELTDSESIIFNEEVIDEFIGKEIQQGFPGAALIITRYGKILKQTVYGYKLKYDENATLIKQAQLLTLDTMFDLASLTKMYATNYALMHLAAQGALNVDDPIKKYIPQYCGCNPDNECRETRLIKDLLTHTAGYTSSVKFYDPTKVSSDFFSQDKYKTEEIIETKLEFQRPRGGDQLPVYSDIDYMLLGLVVEHISGMSIDQYVKINIYQQLGLTHTLFNPLNNRNYQKSDFAATELNGNTRNHTINFPNVRTYILQGEVHDEKSFYSMNGLSGHAGLFSNLNDMSILTQIMLNNGTYENIKFWNQNVQDLFLTPYAYDPTYGLGWRLNHNKSLSWFGLYASDEAYGHTGWTGTCTVIDPKYSMAITLLTNKRHTPYFNGTFDGEKYETGKYGIGALRDAFTTQIQPIVARVPYIVGIDNHEYDHIIERDKDSSNASGLGGFRLRCFDVGSIHIIYYSTEHDFRRLSPQYIWIEQDLRSVNRSRTPWLIVSSRRQVYTSEIESIEEHGITMMSQFYLEPLFCQYHIDVNLFAHCHSYE
;
A
#
# COMPACT_ATOMS: atom_id res chain seq x y z
N MET A 1 6.30 23.23 31.38
CA MET A 1 6.57 22.05 32.22
C MET A 1 7.83 21.41 31.66
N HIS A 2 8.92 21.39 32.42
CA HIS A 2 10.22 20.89 31.97
C HIS A 2 10.22 19.36 31.89
N LEU A 3 10.66 18.79 30.77
CA LEU A 3 11.10 17.40 30.68
C LEU A 3 12.52 17.37 30.10
N ASN A 4 13.40 16.67 30.81
CA ASN A 4 14.82 16.53 30.54
C ASN A 4 15.08 15.47 29.44
N ASN A 5 16.21 15.66 28.76
CA ASN A 5 16.85 14.80 27.75
C ASN A 5 16.59 13.29 27.86
N GLY A 6 16.18 12.70 26.74
CA GLY A 6 16.47 11.30 26.37
C GLY A 6 15.50 10.26 26.91
N SER A 7 14.91 9.49 25.99
CA SER A 7 13.92 8.41 26.15
C SER A 7 12.45 8.84 26.29
N ILE A 8 11.67 8.52 25.25
CA ILE A 8 10.21 8.53 25.29
C ILE A 8 9.81 7.42 26.28
N THR A 9 9.29 7.80 27.45
CA THR A 9 8.85 6.85 28.47
C THR A 9 7.44 6.36 28.15
N SER A 10 7.26 5.04 28.16
CA SER A 10 5.93 4.40 28.13
C SER A 10 5.23 4.65 29.47
N ILE A 11 4.04 5.25 29.45
CA ILE A 11 3.16 5.39 30.62
C ILE A 11 1.71 5.20 30.18
N GLU A 12 0.98 4.39 30.97
CA GLU A 12 -0.43 4.03 30.83
C GLU A 12 -1.35 5.24 30.54
N LEU A 13 -2.26 5.04 29.59
CA LEU A 13 -3.26 6.02 29.18
C LEU A 13 -4.38 6.11 30.23
N THR A 14 -4.76 7.31 30.63
CA THR A 14 -5.86 7.55 31.60
C THR A 14 -7.24 7.41 30.94
N ASP A 15 -7.92 6.30 31.22
CA ASP A 15 -9.35 6.01 31.48
C ASP A 15 -10.53 6.80 30.84
N SER A 16 -10.37 7.66 29.83
CA SER A 16 -11.55 8.24 29.13
C SER A 16 -11.62 8.04 27.62
N GLU A 17 -10.59 7.48 27.00
CA GLU A 17 -10.61 7.02 25.60
C GLU A 17 -9.72 5.77 25.41
N SER A 18 -9.78 4.80 26.33
CA SER A 18 -9.05 3.55 26.18
C SER A 18 -9.65 2.76 25.01
N ILE A 19 -9.16 3.01 23.79
CA ILE A 19 -9.18 1.98 22.76
C ILE A 19 -8.45 0.81 23.40
N ILE A 20 -9.13 -0.33 23.52
CA ILE A 20 -8.48 -1.61 23.85
C ILE A 20 -7.58 -1.93 22.65
N PHE A 21 -6.37 -1.38 22.68
CA PHE A 21 -5.35 -1.66 21.69
C PHE A 21 -4.71 -2.99 22.07
N ASN A 22 -5.08 -4.05 21.35
CA ASN A 22 -4.54 -5.37 21.58
C ASN A 22 -3.27 -5.56 20.72
N GLU A 23 -2.11 -5.30 21.33
CA GLU A 23 -0.81 -5.48 20.70
C GLU A 23 -0.52 -6.93 20.30
N GLU A 24 -1.02 -7.89 21.07
CA GLU A 24 -0.75 -9.32 20.86
C GLU A 24 -1.28 -9.80 19.51
N VAL A 25 -2.40 -9.24 19.03
CA VAL A 25 -2.97 -9.58 17.72
C VAL A 25 -2.01 -9.16 16.59
N ILE A 26 -1.37 -8.00 16.71
CA ILE A 26 -0.40 -7.52 15.73
C ILE A 26 0.87 -8.38 15.78
N ASP A 27 1.33 -8.71 16.99
CA ASP A 27 2.51 -9.54 17.20
C ASP A 27 2.32 -10.95 16.66
N GLU A 28 1.16 -11.56 16.93
CA GLU A 28 0.79 -12.88 16.41
C GLU A 28 0.71 -12.86 14.88
N PHE A 29 0.05 -11.85 14.32
CA PHE A 29 -0.13 -11.72 12.88
C PHE A 29 1.21 -11.58 12.13
N ILE A 30 2.01 -10.57 12.47
CA ILE A 30 3.30 -10.35 11.80
C ILE A 30 4.25 -11.52 12.12
N GLY A 31 4.26 -12.01 13.36
CA GLY A 31 5.06 -13.16 13.78
C GLY A 31 4.75 -14.42 12.95
N LYS A 32 3.47 -14.69 12.66
CA LYS A 32 3.05 -15.80 11.81
C LYS A 32 3.54 -15.63 10.37
N GLU A 33 3.46 -14.43 9.80
CA GLU A 33 3.98 -14.18 8.45
C GLU A 33 5.50 -14.34 8.35
N ILE A 34 6.24 -13.90 9.38
CA ILE A 34 7.70 -14.14 9.48
C ILE A 34 8.00 -15.64 9.50
N GLN A 35 7.26 -16.42 10.28
CA GLN A 35 7.40 -17.89 10.31
C GLN A 35 7.07 -18.53 8.95
N GLN A 36 6.10 -17.98 8.22
CA GLN A 36 5.70 -18.44 6.89
C GLN A 36 6.64 -17.99 5.77
N GLY A 37 7.59 -17.10 6.04
CA GLY A 37 8.65 -16.75 5.09
C GLY A 37 8.83 -15.26 4.82
N PHE A 38 8.00 -14.37 5.37
CA PHE A 38 8.25 -12.92 5.29
C PHE A 38 9.63 -12.59 5.93
N PRO A 39 10.42 -11.65 5.38
CA PRO A 39 11.79 -11.44 5.82
C PRO A 39 11.84 -10.72 7.17
N GLY A 40 11.44 -9.46 7.22
CA GLY A 40 11.48 -8.62 8.40
C GLY A 40 10.57 -7.40 8.31
N ALA A 41 10.08 -6.98 9.46
CA ALA A 41 9.21 -5.82 9.62
C ALA A 41 9.60 -5.03 10.87
N ALA A 42 9.44 -3.72 10.81
CA ALA A 42 9.61 -2.80 11.93
C ALA A 42 8.38 -1.89 11.94
N LEU A 43 7.65 -1.87 13.05
CA LEU A 43 6.39 -1.15 13.21
C LEU A 43 6.48 -0.18 14.38
N ILE A 44 6.12 1.07 14.14
CA ILE A 44 5.85 2.05 15.19
C ILE A 44 4.48 2.68 14.99
N ILE A 45 3.72 2.76 16.07
CA ILE A 45 2.42 3.43 16.14
C ILE A 45 2.52 4.50 17.21
N THR A 46 2.29 5.74 16.84
CA THR A 46 2.19 6.87 17.77
C THR A 46 0.77 7.39 17.81
N ARG A 47 0.30 7.81 18.99
CA ARG A 47 -0.99 8.48 19.16
C ARG A 47 -0.90 9.53 20.27
N TYR A 48 -1.42 10.72 20.02
CA TYR A 48 -1.37 11.85 20.95
C TYR A 48 0.06 12.13 21.48
N GLY A 49 1.06 12.04 20.61
CA GLY A 49 2.46 12.25 20.97
C GLY A 49 3.10 11.13 21.82
N LYS A 50 2.42 9.99 21.98
CA LYS A 50 2.93 8.82 22.72
C LYS A 50 3.14 7.64 21.79
N ILE A 51 4.15 6.82 22.06
CA ILE A 51 4.34 5.53 21.39
C ILE A 51 3.34 4.54 21.98
N LEU A 52 2.42 4.04 21.15
CA LEU A 52 1.51 2.95 21.48
C LEU A 52 2.16 1.60 21.21
N LYS A 53 2.94 1.48 20.13
CA LYS A 53 3.67 0.27 19.79
C LYS A 53 4.99 0.61 19.14
N GLN A 54 6.03 -0.12 19.50
CA GLN A 54 7.31 -0.08 18.80
C GLN A 54 7.94 -1.47 18.84
N THR A 55 7.93 -2.17 17.70
CA THR A 55 8.33 -3.57 17.65
C THR A 55 9.01 -3.90 16.32
N VAL A 56 9.99 -4.79 16.37
CA VAL A 56 10.66 -5.35 15.19
C VAL A 56 10.48 -6.86 15.16
N TYR A 57 10.35 -7.41 13.95
CA TYR A 57 10.02 -8.81 13.71
C TYR A 57 10.94 -9.38 12.63
N GLY A 58 11.48 -10.57 12.87
CA GLY A 58 12.26 -11.30 11.85
C GLY A 58 13.64 -10.71 11.60
N TYR A 59 14.03 -10.68 10.33
CA TYR A 59 15.44 -10.66 9.94
C TYR A 59 15.80 -9.46 9.08
N LYS A 60 16.93 -8.82 9.39
CA LYS A 60 17.55 -7.80 8.54
C LYS A 60 18.30 -8.45 7.38
N LEU A 61 18.77 -9.69 7.54
CA LEU A 61 19.44 -10.48 6.50
C LEU A 61 19.05 -11.96 6.66
N LYS A 62 18.27 -12.48 5.70
CA LYS A 62 17.68 -13.83 5.74
C LYS A 62 18.22 -14.80 4.69
N TYR A 63 18.37 -14.32 3.46
CA TYR A 63 18.86 -15.11 2.32
C TYR A 63 20.24 -14.64 1.83
N ASP A 64 20.97 -15.55 1.18
CA ASP A 64 22.13 -15.23 0.36
C ASP A 64 21.74 -14.85 -1.08
N GLU A 65 22.72 -14.57 -1.92
CA GLU A 65 22.56 -14.26 -3.35
C GLU A 65 21.89 -15.39 -4.15
N ASN A 66 21.94 -16.63 -3.67
CA ASN A 66 21.33 -17.78 -4.36
C ASN A 66 19.91 -18.08 -3.85
N ALA A 67 19.28 -17.11 -3.17
CA ALA A 67 17.98 -17.28 -2.55
C ALA A 67 17.93 -18.43 -1.52
N THR A 68 19.08 -18.79 -0.95
CA THR A 68 19.20 -19.83 0.08
C THR A 68 19.20 -19.18 1.46
N LEU A 69 18.53 -19.80 2.43
CA LEU A 69 18.54 -19.34 3.81
C LEU A 69 19.97 -19.38 4.37
N ILE A 70 20.45 -18.25 4.88
CA ILE A 70 21.77 -18.22 5.50
C ILE A 70 21.74 -18.92 6.86
N LYS A 71 22.78 -19.70 7.17
CA LYS A 71 22.86 -20.50 8.40
C LYS A 71 22.69 -19.67 9.67
N GLN A 72 23.19 -18.44 9.65
CA GLN A 72 23.09 -17.48 10.75
C GLN A 72 22.39 -16.21 10.26
N ALA A 73 21.06 -16.32 10.09
CA ALA A 73 20.24 -15.18 9.73
C ALA A 73 20.35 -14.08 10.80
N GLN A 74 20.45 -12.82 10.36
CA GLN A 74 20.64 -11.69 11.26
C GLN A 74 19.29 -11.08 11.59
N LEU A 75 18.98 -10.96 12.88
CA LEU A 75 17.73 -10.39 13.36
C LEU A 75 17.70 -8.87 13.19
N LEU A 76 16.49 -8.34 13.03
CA LEU A 76 16.24 -6.90 13.14
C LEU A 76 16.44 -6.43 14.58
N THR A 77 16.85 -5.17 14.71
CA THR A 77 16.91 -4.41 15.96
C THR A 77 16.20 -3.07 15.78
N LEU A 78 15.85 -2.39 16.88
CA LEU A 78 15.25 -1.05 16.81
C LEU A 78 16.15 -0.02 16.10
N ASP A 79 17.46 -0.22 16.16
CA ASP A 79 18.44 0.63 15.48
C ASP A 79 18.63 0.31 14.00
N THR A 80 18.06 -0.80 13.51
CA THR A 80 18.24 -1.18 12.10
C THR A 80 17.60 -0.14 11.19
N MET A 81 18.38 0.38 10.24
CA MET A 81 17.92 1.33 9.25
C MET A 81 17.44 0.63 7.97
N PHE A 82 16.45 1.21 7.30
CA PHE A 82 15.84 0.71 6.09
C PHE A 82 16.01 1.70 4.95
N ASP A 83 16.18 1.21 3.73
CA ASP A 83 15.99 2.02 2.53
C ASP A 83 14.51 2.42 2.44
N LEU A 84 14.25 3.72 2.55
CA LEU A 84 12.90 4.25 2.59
C LEU A 84 12.22 4.31 1.22
N ALA A 85 12.95 4.06 0.14
CA ALA A 85 12.45 4.20 -1.23
C ALA A 85 11.70 5.52 -1.41
N SER A 86 10.47 5.48 -1.94
CA SER A 86 9.68 6.68 -2.25
C SER A 86 9.19 7.48 -1.03
N LEU A 87 9.33 6.98 0.21
CA LEU A 87 9.14 7.87 1.36
C LEU A 87 10.18 9.00 1.40
N THR A 88 11.33 8.85 0.70
CA THR A 88 12.30 9.92 0.44
C THR A 88 11.63 11.18 -0.09
N LYS A 89 10.63 11.02 -0.98
CA LYS A 89 9.86 12.13 -1.53
C LYS A 89 9.27 12.99 -0.44
N MET A 90 8.69 12.39 0.59
CA MET A 90 8.02 13.11 1.67
C MET A 90 9.02 13.68 2.67
N TYR A 91 9.89 12.82 3.19
CA TYR A 91 10.70 13.16 4.36
C TYR A 91 12.00 13.88 4.05
N ALA A 92 12.44 13.88 2.78
CA ALA A 92 13.52 14.74 2.31
C ALA A 92 12.99 15.88 1.45
N THR A 93 12.47 15.57 0.26
CA THR A 93 12.15 16.59 -0.75
C THR A 93 10.98 17.46 -0.34
N ASN A 94 9.85 16.86 0.08
CA ASN A 94 8.66 17.62 0.44
C ASN A 94 8.90 18.46 1.70
N TYR A 95 9.58 17.89 2.71
CA TYR A 95 10.02 18.65 3.88
C TYR A 95 10.93 19.82 3.53
N ALA A 96 11.87 19.64 2.60
CA ALA A 96 12.71 20.73 2.13
C ALA A 96 11.90 21.83 1.45
N LEU A 97 10.94 21.46 0.59
CA LEU A 97 10.06 22.40 -0.12
C LEU A 97 9.12 23.14 0.85
N MET A 98 8.53 22.45 1.82
CA MET A 98 7.70 23.06 2.86
C MET A 98 8.51 24.05 3.71
N HIS A 99 9.74 23.69 4.08
CA HIS A 99 10.65 24.57 4.81
C HIS A 99 11.02 25.82 3.98
N LEU A 100 11.36 25.66 2.69
CA LEU A 100 11.63 26.78 1.79
C LEU A 100 10.40 27.67 1.57
N ALA A 101 9.21 27.07 1.46
CA ALA A 101 7.95 27.80 1.34
C ALA A 101 7.64 28.63 2.59
N ALA A 102 7.86 28.05 3.78
CA ALA A 102 7.70 28.77 5.04
C ALA A 102 8.65 29.97 5.20
N GLN A 103 9.83 29.89 4.58
CA GLN A 103 10.81 30.98 4.53
C GLN A 103 10.51 32.02 3.43
N GLY A 104 9.50 31.78 2.58
CA GLY A 104 9.20 32.61 1.41
C GLY A 104 10.23 32.48 0.27
N ALA A 105 11.14 31.51 0.36
CA ALA A 105 12.14 31.23 -0.67
C ALA A 105 11.57 30.42 -1.85
N LEU A 106 10.45 29.73 -1.63
CA LEU A 106 9.72 28.98 -2.65
C LEU A 106 8.23 29.33 -2.64
N ASN A 107 7.64 29.49 -3.82
CA ASN A 107 6.19 29.51 -4.02
C ASN A 107 5.81 28.41 -5.01
N VAL A 108 4.83 27.59 -4.65
CA VAL A 108 4.39 26.43 -5.45
C VAL A 108 3.73 26.83 -6.77
N ASP A 109 3.26 28.07 -6.88
CA ASP A 109 2.68 28.64 -8.11
C ASP A 109 3.72 29.28 -9.04
N ASP A 110 5.00 29.34 -8.63
CA ASP A 110 6.04 29.86 -9.51
C ASP A 110 6.42 28.85 -10.60
N PRO A 111 6.83 29.34 -11.78
CA PRO A 111 7.40 28.48 -12.81
C PRO A 111 8.73 27.90 -12.34
N ILE A 112 9.00 26.64 -12.69
CA ILE A 112 10.27 25.95 -12.36
C ILE A 112 11.47 26.76 -12.85
N LYS A 113 11.33 27.38 -14.04
CA LYS A 113 12.33 28.27 -14.65
C LYS A 113 12.79 29.41 -13.74
N LYS A 114 11.95 29.88 -12.81
CA LYS A 114 12.35 30.90 -11.83
C LYS A 114 13.53 30.44 -10.98
N TYR A 115 13.55 29.15 -10.64
CA TYR A 115 14.57 28.54 -9.79
C TYR A 115 15.68 27.87 -10.58
N ILE A 116 15.36 27.34 -11.77
CA ILE A 116 16.31 26.68 -12.67
C ILE A 116 16.30 27.44 -14.01
N PRO A 117 17.11 28.49 -14.19
CA PRO A 117 17.03 29.38 -15.36
C PRO A 117 17.16 28.68 -16.72
N GLN A 118 17.93 27.59 -16.78
CA GLN A 118 18.14 26.76 -17.97
C GLN A 118 16.96 25.81 -18.28
N TYR A 119 15.93 25.75 -17.44
CA TYR A 119 14.73 24.95 -17.66
C TYR A 119 13.83 25.61 -18.72
N CYS A 120 14.23 25.48 -19.98
CA CYS A 120 13.60 26.11 -21.14
C CYS A 120 13.51 25.16 -22.34
N GLY A 121 12.60 25.45 -23.26
CA GLY A 121 12.41 24.68 -24.49
C GLY A 121 11.06 23.95 -24.54
N CYS A 122 10.61 23.69 -25.77
CA CYS A 122 9.32 23.06 -26.06
C CYS A 122 9.51 21.78 -26.86
N ASN A 123 8.62 20.81 -26.67
CA ASN A 123 8.54 19.63 -27.55
C ASN A 123 7.82 19.99 -28.87
N PRO A 124 7.79 19.08 -29.88
CA PRO A 124 7.11 19.33 -31.16
C PRO A 124 5.61 19.68 -31.06
N ASP A 125 4.95 19.27 -29.98
CA ASP A 125 3.54 19.57 -29.69
C ASP A 125 3.37 20.94 -28.99
N ASN A 126 4.44 21.75 -28.94
CA ASN A 126 4.48 23.07 -28.32
C ASN A 126 4.23 23.07 -26.80
N GLU A 127 4.49 21.95 -26.13
CA GLU A 127 4.54 21.87 -24.66
C GLU A 127 5.88 22.41 -24.16
N CYS A 128 5.83 23.58 -23.54
CA CYS A 128 7.02 24.32 -23.13
C CYS A 128 7.31 24.19 -21.63
N ARG A 129 8.57 23.91 -21.30
CA ARG A 129 9.09 23.82 -19.92
C ARG A 129 8.82 25.07 -19.11
N GLU A 130 8.92 26.24 -19.72
CA GLU A 130 8.73 27.54 -19.09
C GLU A 130 7.35 27.74 -18.47
N THR A 131 6.36 26.96 -18.92
CA THR A 131 4.98 27.02 -18.43
C THR A 131 4.73 26.11 -17.23
N ARG A 132 5.66 25.23 -16.88
CA ARG A 132 5.52 24.26 -15.79
C ARG A 132 5.82 24.92 -14.45
N LEU A 133 4.94 24.71 -13.49
CA LEU A 133 5.01 25.23 -12.13
C LEU A 133 5.47 24.15 -11.15
N ILE A 134 5.96 24.58 -9.99
CA ILE A 134 6.36 23.68 -8.90
C ILE A 134 5.21 22.76 -8.48
N LYS A 135 3.98 23.28 -8.37
CA LYS A 135 2.80 22.48 -8.03
C LYS A 135 2.46 21.41 -9.06
N ASP A 136 2.84 21.60 -10.34
CA ASP A 136 2.57 20.59 -11.35
C ASP A 136 3.45 19.36 -11.13
N LEU A 137 4.70 19.54 -10.67
CA LEU A 137 5.57 18.44 -10.27
C LEU A 137 5.04 17.76 -9.00
N LEU A 138 4.66 18.55 -7.99
CA LEU A 138 4.17 18.04 -6.70
C LEU A 138 2.88 17.23 -6.83
N THR A 139 2.03 17.57 -7.81
CA THR A 139 0.78 16.86 -8.12
C THR A 139 0.92 15.83 -9.23
N HIS A 140 2.11 15.61 -9.77
CA HIS A 140 2.35 14.69 -10.89
C HIS A 140 1.54 15.00 -12.17
N THR A 141 1.38 16.29 -12.47
CA THR A 141 0.64 16.81 -13.61
C THR A 141 1.51 17.59 -14.60
N ALA A 142 2.83 17.62 -14.41
CA ALA A 142 3.75 18.31 -15.32
C ALA A 142 3.84 17.67 -16.72
N GLY A 143 3.38 16.43 -16.87
CA GLY A 143 3.32 15.71 -18.16
C GLY A 143 4.57 14.88 -18.48
N TYR A 144 5.50 14.74 -17.53
CA TYR A 144 6.62 13.82 -17.67
C TYR A 144 6.18 12.36 -17.60
N THR A 145 6.99 11.49 -18.18
CA THR A 145 6.81 10.05 -18.04
C THR A 145 7.02 9.61 -16.60
N SER A 146 6.48 8.45 -16.22
CA SER A 146 6.61 7.93 -14.86
C SER A 146 8.07 7.66 -14.47
N SER A 147 8.89 7.22 -15.42
CA SER A 147 10.29 6.87 -15.18
C SER A 147 11.07 6.80 -16.48
N VAL A 148 12.34 7.23 -16.45
CA VAL A 148 13.31 7.05 -17.54
C VAL A 148 14.47 6.21 -17.03
N LYS A 149 14.81 5.14 -17.74
CA LYS A 149 15.90 4.22 -17.37
C LYS A 149 17.24 4.72 -17.92
N PHE A 150 17.68 5.90 -17.46
CA PHE A 150 18.94 6.52 -17.91
C PHE A 150 20.14 5.56 -17.83
N TYR A 151 20.15 4.67 -16.85
CA TYR A 151 21.21 3.70 -16.59
C TYR A 151 21.22 2.47 -17.53
N ASP A 152 20.24 2.32 -18.43
CA ASP A 152 20.10 1.15 -19.31
C ASP A 152 20.08 1.57 -20.80
N PRO A 153 21.18 1.35 -21.55
CA PRO A 153 21.29 1.78 -22.94
C PRO A 153 20.41 0.97 -23.90
N THR A 154 19.76 -0.11 -23.42
CA THR A 154 18.77 -0.87 -24.20
C THR A 154 17.37 -0.26 -24.13
N LYS A 155 17.16 0.71 -23.23
CA LYS A 155 15.86 1.33 -22.94
C LYS A 155 15.78 2.80 -23.32
N VAL A 156 16.92 3.43 -23.57
CA VAL A 156 17.01 4.84 -23.96
C VAL A 156 18.04 5.00 -25.09
N SER A 157 17.93 6.07 -25.88
CA SER A 157 18.95 6.39 -26.88
C SER A 157 20.27 6.82 -26.23
N SER A 158 21.34 6.90 -27.02
CA SER A 158 22.68 7.32 -26.57
C SER A 158 22.68 8.68 -25.86
N ASP A 159 21.79 9.57 -26.28
CA ASP A 159 21.71 10.95 -25.78
C ASP A 159 21.13 10.99 -24.35
N PHE A 160 20.29 10.02 -24.01
CA PHE A 160 19.66 9.88 -22.70
C PHE A 160 20.35 8.85 -21.80
N PHE A 161 21.20 7.96 -22.34
CA PHE A 161 21.97 7.03 -21.52
C PHE A 161 22.96 7.77 -20.62
N SER A 162 22.84 7.61 -19.30
CA SER A 162 23.70 8.22 -18.29
C SER A 162 23.75 7.40 -17.00
N GLN A 163 24.99 7.11 -16.58
CA GLN A 163 25.32 6.69 -15.21
C GLN A 163 26.22 7.74 -14.53
N ASP A 164 25.99 9.00 -14.87
CA ASP A 164 26.69 10.18 -14.34
C ASP A 164 25.64 11.19 -13.84
N LYS A 165 25.84 11.72 -12.62
CA LYS A 165 24.90 12.64 -11.98
C LYS A 165 24.70 13.90 -12.83
N TYR A 166 25.77 14.60 -13.17
CA TYR A 166 25.69 15.90 -13.83
C TYR A 166 25.08 15.81 -15.24
N LYS A 167 25.43 14.77 -16.00
CA LYS A 167 24.80 14.52 -17.30
C LYS A 167 23.30 14.24 -17.15
N THR A 168 22.90 13.47 -16.14
CA THR A 168 21.49 13.14 -15.89
C THR A 168 20.68 14.38 -15.51
N GLU A 169 21.26 15.25 -14.68
CA GLU A 169 20.67 16.55 -14.31
C GLU A 169 20.45 17.43 -15.55
N GLU A 170 21.49 17.59 -16.37
CA GLU A 170 21.39 18.36 -17.62
C GLU A 170 20.26 17.81 -18.51
N ILE A 171 20.15 16.49 -18.66
CA ILE A 171 19.10 15.82 -19.43
C ILE A 171 17.71 16.15 -18.88
N ILE A 172 17.51 16.03 -17.57
CA ILE A 172 16.21 16.26 -16.93
C ILE A 172 15.81 17.74 -17.07
N GLU A 173 16.75 18.65 -16.83
CA GLU A 173 16.52 20.09 -16.87
C GLU A 173 16.27 20.62 -18.29
N THR A 174 16.87 20.02 -19.32
CA THR A 174 16.91 20.63 -20.66
C THR A 174 16.41 19.76 -21.81
N LYS A 175 16.46 18.42 -21.73
CA LYS A 175 16.26 17.54 -22.91
C LYS A 175 15.03 16.64 -22.86
N LEU A 176 14.61 16.18 -21.67
CA LEU A 176 13.45 15.30 -21.55
C LEU A 176 12.17 15.88 -22.18
N GLU A 177 11.50 15.08 -22.99
CA GLU A 177 10.23 15.47 -23.59
C GLU A 177 9.06 15.16 -22.64
N PHE A 178 8.00 15.96 -22.75
CA PHE A 178 6.73 15.66 -22.10
C PHE A 178 6.00 14.58 -22.90
N GLN A 179 5.45 13.58 -22.22
CA GLN A 179 4.59 12.56 -22.83
C GLN A 179 3.12 13.00 -22.90
N ARG A 180 2.77 14.01 -22.11
CA ARG A 180 1.41 14.53 -21.97
C ARG A 180 1.45 16.05 -21.82
N PRO A 181 0.36 16.76 -22.17
CA PRO A 181 0.25 18.17 -21.87
C PRO A 181 0.28 18.43 -20.37
N ARG A 182 0.60 19.67 -19.97
CA ARG A 182 0.47 20.12 -18.57
C ARG A 182 -0.96 19.94 -18.07
N GLY A 183 -1.10 19.47 -16.83
CA GLY A 183 -2.38 19.06 -16.27
C GLY A 183 -2.79 17.64 -16.67
N GLY A 184 -2.14 17.04 -17.68
CA GLY A 184 -2.63 15.85 -18.37
C GLY A 184 -4.05 16.04 -18.93
N ASP A 185 -4.76 14.93 -19.14
CA ASP A 185 -6.23 14.91 -19.26
C ASP A 185 -6.88 15.11 -17.89
N GLN A 186 -6.33 16.04 -17.08
CA GLN A 186 -6.67 16.33 -15.69
C GLN A 186 -6.26 15.25 -14.65
N LEU A 187 -5.73 14.10 -15.08
CA LEU A 187 -5.36 13.00 -14.19
C LEU A 187 -3.83 12.91 -13.94
N PRO A 188 -3.39 12.94 -12.67
CA PRO A 188 -1.99 12.75 -12.28
C PRO A 188 -1.38 11.43 -12.75
N VAL A 189 -0.10 11.44 -13.13
CA VAL A 189 0.69 10.24 -13.43
C VAL A 189 1.96 10.27 -12.61
N TYR A 190 2.01 9.43 -11.58
CA TYR A 190 3.16 9.32 -10.68
C TYR A 190 4.48 9.24 -11.46
N SER A 191 5.37 10.19 -11.19
CA SER A 191 6.64 10.35 -11.90
C SER A 191 7.82 10.54 -10.95
N ASP A 192 8.83 9.70 -11.13
CA ASP A 192 10.12 9.92 -10.47
C ASP A 192 10.83 11.16 -11.02
N ILE A 193 10.65 11.49 -12.30
CA ILE A 193 11.26 12.66 -12.93
C ILE A 193 10.82 13.95 -12.22
N ASP A 194 9.54 14.04 -11.87
CA ASP A 194 9.02 15.20 -11.14
C ASP A 194 9.79 15.43 -9.83
N TYR A 195 10.03 14.36 -9.07
CA TYR A 195 10.74 14.47 -7.79
C TYR A 195 12.24 14.56 -7.91
N MET A 196 12.84 14.00 -8.96
CA MET A 196 14.24 14.27 -9.29
C MET A 196 14.42 15.77 -9.53
N LEU A 197 13.54 16.39 -10.32
CA LEU A 197 13.56 17.82 -10.62
C LEU A 197 13.25 18.69 -9.40
N LEU A 198 12.29 18.30 -8.54
CA LEU A 198 12.03 18.99 -7.27
C LEU A 198 13.24 18.94 -6.33
N GLY A 199 14.00 17.85 -6.34
CA GLY A 199 15.28 17.77 -5.65
C GLY A 199 16.25 18.83 -6.16
N LEU A 200 16.41 18.96 -7.48
CA LEU A 200 17.25 19.99 -8.10
C LEU A 200 16.76 21.41 -7.78
N VAL A 201 15.44 21.64 -7.71
CA VAL A 201 14.90 22.95 -7.29
C VAL A 201 15.39 23.32 -5.89
N VAL A 202 15.40 22.37 -4.94
CA VAL A 202 15.97 22.60 -3.60
C VAL A 202 17.46 22.95 -3.69
N GLU A 203 18.21 22.24 -4.54
CA GLU A 203 19.65 22.50 -4.72
C GLU A 203 19.92 23.88 -5.32
N HIS A 204 19.18 24.28 -6.35
CA HIS A 204 19.32 25.60 -6.99
C HIS A 204 18.91 26.76 -6.08
N ILE A 205 17.87 26.59 -5.25
CA ILE A 205 17.45 27.64 -4.31
C ILE A 205 18.47 27.80 -3.18
N SER A 206 18.98 26.69 -2.64
CA SER A 206 19.81 26.72 -1.42
C SER A 206 21.31 26.79 -1.68
N GLY A 207 21.76 26.40 -2.88
CA GLY A 207 23.18 26.17 -3.18
C GLY A 207 23.79 24.96 -2.47
N MET A 208 22.97 24.11 -1.84
CA MET A 208 23.37 22.90 -1.12
C MET A 208 22.82 21.67 -1.85
N SER A 209 23.55 20.55 -1.83
CA SER A 209 22.95 19.30 -2.28
C SER A 209 21.77 18.91 -1.37
N ILE A 210 20.81 18.15 -1.90
CA ILE A 210 19.56 17.86 -1.17
C ILE A 210 19.84 17.20 0.20
N ASP A 211 20.83 16.29 0.27
CA ASP A 211 21.23 15.63 1.50
C ASP A 211 21.82 16.59 2.53
N GLN A 212 22.62 17.56 2.10
CA GLN A 212 23.17 18.60 2.97
C GLN A 212 22.07 19.53 3.48
N TYR A 213 21.17 19.95 2.60
CA TYR A 213 20.08 20.84 2.95
C TYR A 213 19.20 20.24 4.06
N VAL A 214 18.69 19.02 3.86
CA VAL A 214 17.81 18.38 4.86
C VAL A 214 18.56 18.01 6.12
N LYS A 215 19.84 17.60 6.01
CA LYS A 215 20.67 17.29 7.17
C LYS A 215 20.83 18.50 8.08
N ILE A 216 21.23 19.65 7.53
CA ILE A 216 21.57 20.86 8.31
C ILE A 216 20.30 21.55 8.81
N ASN A 217 19.32 21.73 7.93
CA ASN A 217 18.17 22.58 8.21
C ASN A 217 17.03 21.85 8.92
N ILE A 218 17.01 20.51 8.88
CA ILE A 218 15.89 19.72 9.42
C ILE A 218 16.41 18.66 10.40
N TYR A 219 17.18 17.68 9.92
CA TYR A 219 17.51 16.48 10.70
C TYR A 219 18.39 16.77 11.91
N GLN A 220 19.43 17.61 11.77
CA GLN A 220 20.29 18.00 12.88
C GLN A 220 19.57 18.83 13.94
N GLN A 221 18.62 19.68 13.52
CA GLN A 221 17.80 20.47 14.45
C GLN A 221 16.95 19.56 15.34
N LEU A 222 16.51 18.43 14.79
CA LEU A 222 15.73 17.40 15.47
C LEU A 222 16.59 16.36 16.21
N GLY A 223 17.92 16.43 16.10
CA GLY A 223 18.82 15.43 16.67
C GLY A 223 18.73 14.05 16.01
N LEU A 224 18.24 13.96 14.76
CA LEU A 224 18.13 12.70 14.03
C LEU A 224 19.51 12.17 13.66
N THR A 225 19.78 10.92 14.04
CA THR A 225 21.08 10.27 13.81
C THR A 225 20.98 9.05 12.91
N HIS A 226 19.79 8.63 12.52
CA HIS A 226 19.60 7.47 11.64
C HIS A 226 18.92 7.85 10.32
N THR A 227 18.71 9.14 10.07
CA THR A 227 18.08 9.65 8.85
C THR A 227 19.07 10.37 7.94
N LEU A 228 19.45 9.73 6.83
CA LEU A 228 20.48 10.24 5.93
C LEU A 228 20.48 9.57 4.55
N PHE A 229 21.06 10.25 3.57
CA PHE A 229 21.41 9.69 2.27
C PHE A 229 22.81 9.04 2.30
N ASN A 230 23.05 8.08 1.40
CA ASN A 230 24.36 7.42 1.20
C ASN A 230 25.07 7.07 2.52
N PRO A 231 24.42 6.34 3.44
CA PRO A 231 24.92 6.20 4.80
C PRO A 231 26.30 5.54 4.90
N LEU A 232 26.65 4.65 3.96
CA LEU A 232 27.96 3.98 3.94
C LEU A 232 29.14 4.90 3.61
N ASN A 233 28.89 6.14 3.16
CA ASN A 233 29.94 7.16 3.05
C ASN A 233 30.34 7.74 4.41
N ASN A 234 29.55 7.48 5.46
CA ASN A 234 29.84 7.87 6.83
C ASN A 234 30.44 6.69 7.60
N ARG A 235 31.63 6.89 8.17
CA ARG A 235 32.40 5.86 8.90
C ARG A 235 31.71 5.30 10.14
N ASN A 236 30.64 5.96 10.61
CA ASN A 236 29.85 5.49 11.75
C ASN A 236 28.90 4.35 11.39
N TYR A 237 28.68 4.08 10.10
CA TYR A 237 27.81 3.02 9.64
C TYR A 237 28.54 2.01 8.77
N GLN A 238 28.08 0.77 8.86
CA GLN A 238 28.53 -0.38 8.08
C GLN A 238 27.31 -1.14 7.57
N LYS A 239 27.50 -2.02 6.60
CA LYS A 239 26.40 -2.77 5.97
C LYS A 239 25.49 -3.46 7.00
N SER A 240 26.06 -4.05 8.05
CA SER A 240 25.29 -4.74 9.09
C SER A 240 24.29 -3.86 9.85
N ASP A 241 24.35 -2.54 9.75
CA ASP A 241 23.41 -1.64 10.43
C ASP A 241 22.09 -1.47 9.66
N PHE A 242 22.02 -2.00 8.44
CA PHE A 242 20.87 -1.85 7.55
C PHE A 242 20.15 -3.17 7.31
N ALA A 243 18.83 -3.09 7.11
CA ALA A 243 18.10 -4.18 6.49
C ALA A 243 18.58 -4.37 5.05
N ALA A 244 18.85 -5.62 4.67
CA ALA A 244 19.15 -5.96 3.29
C ALA A 244 17.90 -5.75 2.44
N THR A 245 18.05 -5.31 1.19
CA THR A 245 16.92 -4.95 0.33
C THR A 245 16.71 -5.93 -0.81
N GLU A 246 17.72 -6.34 -1.55
CA GLU A 246 17.56 -7.32 -2.64
C GLU A 246 18.77 -8.25 -2.70
N LEU A 247 18.51 -9.51 -3.07
CA LEU A 247 19.50 -10.59 -3.07
C LEU A 247 20.61 -10.38 -4.10
N ASN A 248 20.25 -9.88 -5.28
CA ASN A 248 21.15 -9.79 -6.45
C ASN A 248 21.18 -8.37 -7.02
N GLY A 249 21.35 -7.38 -6.15
CA GLY A 249 21.47 -6.00 -6.56
C GLY A 249 20.19 -5.45 -7.17
N ASN A 250 20.24 -5.20 -8.48
CA ASN A 250 19.09 -4.76 -9.27
C ASN A 250 18.74 -5.72 -10.39
N THR A 251 19.23 -6.96 -10.33
CA THR A 251 19.05 -7.91 -11.43
C THR A 251 17.74 -8.67 -11.38
N ARG A 252 17.01 -8.64 -10.25
CA ARG A 252 15.74 -9.35 -10.07
C ARG A 252 15.93 -10.82 -10.45
N ASN A 253 16.84 -11.49 -9.72
CA ASN A 253 17.30 -12.85 -10.01
C ASN A 253 17.80 -13.01 -11.47
N HIS A 254 18.75 -12.16 -11.87
CA HIS A 254 19.39 -12.18 -13.20
C HIS A 254 18.47 -11.96 -14.42
N THR A 255 17.22 -11.52 -14.22
CA THR A 255 16.28 -11.20 -15.31
C THR A 255 16.48 -9.82 -15.92
N ILE A 256 17.08 -8.90 -15.17
CA ILE A 256 17.44 -7.55 -15.60
C ILE A 256 18.96 -7.45 -15.67
N ASN A 257 19.46 -6.91 -16.79
CA ASN A 257 20.88 -6.70 -17.02
C ASN A 257 21.11 -5.38 -17.76
N PHE A 258 22.09 -4.61 -17.29
CA PHE A 258 22.58 -3.37 -17.90
C PHE A 258 24.03 -3.14 -17.41
N PRO A 259 24.81 -2.23 -18.04
CA PRO A 259 26.18 -1.97 -17.64
C PRO A 259 26.30 -1.64 -16.15
N ASN A 260 27.28 -2.22 -15.45
CA ASN A 260 27.55 -1.96 -14.02
C ASN A 260 26.43 -2.36 -13.05
N VAL A 261 25.42 -3.13 -13.48
CA VAL A 261 24.37 -3.61 -12.57
C VAL A 261 24.98 -4.36 -11.39
N ARG A 262 24.61 -3.97 -10.17
CA ARG A 262 25.00 -4.67 -8.94
C ARG A 262 24.42 -6.07 -8.94
N THR A 263 25.20 -7.05 -8.49
CA THR A 263 24.83 -8.49 -8.45
C THR A 263 24.93 -9.11 -7.06
N TYR A 264 25.26 -8.32 -6.04
CA TYR A 264 25.42 -8.71 -4.64
C TYR A 264 24.22 -8.26 -3.79
N ILE A 265 24.13 -8.75 -2.55
CA ILE A 265 23.07 -8.35 -1.61
C ILE A 265 23.16 -6.85 -1.29
N LEU A 266 22.10 -6.10 -1.60
CA LEU A 266 22.05 -4.67 -1.28
C LEU A 266 21.78 -4.47 0.19
N GLN A 267 22.64 -3.71 0.86
CA GLN A 267 22.50 -3.37 2.27
C GLN A 267 23.22 -2.05 2.55
N GLY A 268 22.48 -1.01 2.97
CA GLY A 268 23.00 0.35 3.18
C GLY A 268 23.27 1.16 1.90
N GLU A 269 22.83 0.64 0.74
CA GLU A 269 22.92 1.30 -0.56
C GLU A 269 21.52 1.44 -1.14
N VAL A 270 21.17 2.61 -1.69
CA VAL A 270 19.84 2.83 -2.26
C VAL A 270 19.52 1.78 -3.34
N HIS A 271 18.31 1.25 -3.30
CA HIS A 271 17.81 0.23 -4.21
C HIS A 271 17.45 0.81 -5.56
N ASP A 272 16.77 1.96 -5.61
CA ASP A 272 16.33 2.58 -6.86
C ASP A 272 17.52 2.82 -7.80
N GLU A 273 17.41 2.27 -9.02
CA GLU A 273 18.48 2.27 -10.01
C GLU A 273 18.82 3.70 -10.48
N LYS A 274 17.82 4.57 -10.65
CA LYS A 274 18.06 5.94 -11.12
C LYS A 274 18.82 6.72 -10.07
N SER A 275 18.42 6.59 -8.81
CA SER A 275 19.10 7.20 -7.68
C SER A 275 20.55 6.71 -7.62
N PHE A 276 20.76 5.39 -7.61
CA PHE A 276 22.11 4.82 -7.47
C PHE A 276 23.02 5.14 -8.67
N TYR A 277 22.64 4.71 -9.88
CA TYR A 277 23.53 4.75 -11.04
C TYR A 277 23.57 6.13 -11.70
N SER A 278 22.44 6.84 -11.75
CA SER A 278 22.32 8.07 -12.54
C SER A 278 22.36 9.35 -11.69
N MET A 279 22.21 9.25 -10.36
CA MET A 279 22.19 10.41 -9.46
C MET A 279 23.16 10.27 -8.27
N ASN A 280 24.06 9.29 -8.28
CA ASN A 280 25.05 9.04 -7.22
C ASN A 280 24.43 8.87 -5.82
N GLY A 281 23.23 8.31 -5.76
CA GLY A 281 22.43 8.08 -4.54
C GLY A 281 21.77 9.34 -3.94
N LEU A 282 21.94 10.51 -4.57
CA LEU A 282 21.40 11.78 -4.10
C LEU A 282 20.29 12.25 -5.04
N SER A 283 19.06 11.84 -4.76
CA SER A 283 17.93 12.18 -5.62
C SER A 283 16.64 12.41 -4.84
N GLY A 284 15.82 13.35 -5.32
CA GLY A 284 14.61 13.76 -4.60
C GLY A 284 13.51 12.70 -4.56
N HIS A 285 13.59 11.64 -5.38
CA HIS A 285 12.58 10.58 -5.44
C HIS A 285 12.90 9.35 -4.60
N ALA A 286 14.18 9.10 -4.29
CA ALA A 286 14.68 7.93 -3.56
C ALA A 286 16.13 8.11 -3.07
N GLY A 287 16.50 7.49 -1.95
CA GLY A 287 17.87 7.48 -1.42
C GLY A 287 18.00 7.71 0.09
N LEU A 288 16.89 8.03 0.75
CA LEU A 288 16.88 8.25 2.20
C LEU A 288 16.81 6.92 2.94
N PHE A 289 17.61 6.80 4.01
CA PHE A 289 17.54 5.73 4.99
C PHE A 289 17.00 6.28 6.31
N SER A 290 16.25 5.48 7.07
CA SER A 290 15.81 5.81 8.44
C SER A 290 15.45 4.56 9.27
N ASN A 291 15.24 4.74 10.57
CA ASN A 291 14.75 3.73 11.50
C ASN A 291 13.43 4.18 12.16
N LEU A 292 12.84 3.34 13.03
CA LEU A 292 11.55 3.67 13.67
C LEU A 292 11.59 4.92 14.55
N ASN A 293 12.68 5.13 15.29
CA ASN A 293 12.81 6.25 16.21
C ASN A 293 12.76 7.58 15.46
N ASP A 294 13.62 7.74 14.46
CA ASP A 294 13.66 8.97 13.68
C ASP A 294 12.35 9.18 12.88
N MET A 295 11.78 8.11 12.31
CA MET A 295 10.50 8.17 11.62
C MET A 295 9.34 8.61 12.52
N SER A 296 9.35 8.22 13.81
CA SER A 296 8.35 8.68 14.77
C SER A 296 8.40 10.20 15.00
N ILE A 297 9.61 10.78 14.99
CA ILE A 297 9.80 12.23 15.11
C ILE A 297 9.33 12.93 13.83
N LEU A 298 9.74 12.42 12.66
CA LEU A 298 9.35 12.97 11.36
C LEU A 298 7.82 12.98 11.22
N THR A 299 7.16 11.83 11.42
CA THR A 299 5.69 11.76 11.37
C THR A 299 5.00 12.66 12.41
N GLN A 300 5.58 12.81 13.61
CA GLN A 300 5.03 13.68 14.65
C GLN A 300 5.09 15.17 14.28
N ILE A 301 6.10 15.62 13.52
CA ILE A 301 6.16 17.02 13.01
C ILE A 301 4.93 17.35 12.19
N MET A 302 4.51 16.42 11.33
CA MET A 302 3.31 16.57 10.52
C MET A 302 2.04 16.61 11.37
N LEU A 303 1.93 15.76 12.41
CA LEU A 303 0.80 15.84 13.36
C LEU A 303 0.78 17.17 14.14
N ASN A 304 1.94 17.79 14.34
CA ASN A 304 2.12 19.01 15.11
C ASN A 304 2.22 20.27 14.23
N ASN A 305 1.72 20.21 13.00
CA ASN A 305 1.67 21.36 12.10
C ASN A 305 3.03 22.03 11.85
N GLY A 306 4.06 21.21 11.61
CA GLY A 306 5.43 21.67 11.30
C GLY A 306 6.27 22.02 12.52
N THR A 307 5.84 21.62 13.72
CA THR A 307 6.53 21.92 14.98
C THR A 307 6.95 20.65 15.69
N TYR A 308 8.15 20.62 16.26
CA TYR A 308 8.56 19.57 17.20
C TYR A 308 9.30 20.21 18.35
N GLU A 309 8.84 19.91 19.58
CA GLU A 309 9.25 20.62 20.78
C GLU A 309 9.11 22.16 20.61
N ASN A 310 10.23 22.89 20.62
CA ASN A 310 10.27 24.34 20.46
C ASN A 310 10.70 24.80 19.05
N ILE A 311 10.91 23.85 18.13
CA ILE A 311 11.42 24.13 16.78
C ILE A 311 10.25 24.10 15.80
N LYS A 312 10.11 25.18 15.04
CA LYS A 312 9.06 25.33 14.03
C LYS A 312 9.68 25.45 12.64
N PHE A 313 9.39 24.49 11.76
CA PHE A 313 9.90 24.43 10.39
C PHE A 313 8.93 25.09 9.39
N TRP A 314 7.63 24.90 9.59
CA TRP A 314 6.58 25.56 8.82
C TRP A 314 5.36 25.88 9.71
N ASN A 315 4.40 26.60 9.16
CA ASN A 315 3.16 26.95 9.85
C ASN A 315 1.95 26.21 9.24
N GLN A 316 0.78 26.37 9.86
CA GLN A 316 -0.46 25.76 9.40
C GLN A 316 -0.75 26.06 7.94
N ASN A 317 -0.61 27.32 7.50
CA ASN A 317 -0.94 27.70 6.12
C ASN A 317 -0.09 26.93 5.08
N VAL A 318 1.19 26.72 5.37
CA VAL A 318 2.06 25.91 4.51
C VAL A 318 1.65 24.44 4.56
N GLN A 319 1.31 23.92 5.74
CA GLN A 319 0.84 22.54 5.86
C GLN A 319 -0.46 22.30 5.09
N ASP A 320 -1.45 23.17 5.28
CA ASP A 320 -2.74 23.11 4.60
C ASP A 320 -2.57 23.20 3.08
N LEU A 321 -1.67 24.08 2.61
CA LEU A 321 -1.33 24.18 1.20
C LEU A 321 -0.84 22.84 0.64
N PHE A 322 0.04 22.13 1.37
CA PHE A 322 0.58 20.86 0.91
C PHE A 322 -0.37 19.67 1.06
N LEU A 323 -1.39 19.80 1.91
CA LEU A 323 -2.44 18.79 2.12
C LEU A 323 -3.74 19.13 1.37
N THR A 324 -3.77 20.22 0.60
CA THR A 324 -4.94 20.58 -0.20
C THR A 324 -5.15 19.55 -1.31
N PRO A 325 -6.34 18.90 -1.38
CA PRO A 325 -6.63 17.93 -2.42
C PRO A 325 -6.58 18.55 -3.82
N TYR A 326 -5.98 17.83 -4.76
CA TYR A 326 -6.01 18.18 -6.16
C TYR A 326 -7.43 18.00 -6.72
N ALA A 327 -7.91 18.99 -7.48
CA ALA A 327 -9.33 19.12 -7.81
C ALA A 327 -9.91 17.93 -8.61
N TYR A 328 -9.11 17.29 -9.46
CA TYR A 328 -9.56 16.21 -10.34
C TYR A 328 -9.26 14.82 -9.79
N ASP A 329 -8.31 14.71 -8.88
CA ASP A 329 -8.05 13.49 -8.13
C ASP A 329 -7.71 13.88 -6.69
N PRO A 330 -8.69 13.83 -5.78
CA PRO A 330 -8.51 14.28 -4.40
C PRO A 330 -7.60 13.36 -3.58
N THR A 331 -7.08 12.27 -4.18
CA THR A 331 -6.07 11.42 -3.54
C THR A 331 -4.66 11.99 -3.61
N TYR A 332 -4.44 13.08 -4.36
CA TYR A 332 -3.16 13.80 -4.40
C TYR A 332 -3.26 15.12 -3.64
N GLY A 333 -2.32 15.37 -2.74
CA GLY A 333 -1.96 16.71 -2.27
C GLY A 333 -0.74 17.24 -3.02
N LEU A 334 -0.09 18.27 -2.49
CA LEU A 334 1.23 18.65 -2.98
C LEU A 334 2.25 17.68 -2.39
N GLY A 335 2.43 16.58 -3.12
CA GLY A 335 3.33 15.48 -2.82
C GLY A 335 2.75 14.35 -1.98
N TRP A 336 1.89 14.65 -1.01
CA TRP A 336 1.27 13.61 -0.17
C TRP A 336 0.17 12.86 -0.91
N ARG A 337 0.00 11.57 -0.60
CA ARG A 337 -1.25 10.86 -0.91
C ARG A 337 -2.25 11.16 0.20
N LEU A 338 -3.50 11.44 -0.17
CA LEU A 338 -4.58 11.77 0.75
C LEU A 338 -5.66 10.68 0.71
N ASN A 339 -6.27 10.37 1.85
CA ASN A 339 -7.34 9.40 1.97
C ASN A 339 -8.74 9.99 1.73
N HIS A 340 -8.81 11.16 1.07
CA HIS A 340 -10.01 12.01 0.99
C HIS A 340 -11.25 11.29 0.45
N ASN A 341 -11.10 10.40 -0.53
CA ASN A 341 -12.20 9.60 -1.10
C ASN A 341 -12.16 8.12 -0.69
N LYS A 342 -11.28 7.73 0.24
CA LYS A 342 -11.09 6.37 0.77
C LYS A 342 -10.88 5.27 -0.29
N SER A 343 -10.43 5.64 -1.50
CA SER A 343 -10.16 4.69 -2.58
C SER A 343 -8.83 3.95 -2.43
N LEU A 344 -7.96 4.40 -1.54
CA LEU A 344 -6.61 3.87 -1.34
C LEU A 344 -6.59 2.91 -0.15
N SER A 345 -6.76 1.62 -0.44
CA SER A 345 -6.89 0.56 0.57
C SER A 345 -5.73 0.44 1.57
N TRP A 346 -4.52 0.86 1.21
CA TRP A 346 -3.35 0.81 2.08
C TRP A 346 -3.38 1.80 3.25
N PHE A 347 -4.27 2.81 3.24
CA PHE A 347 -4.57 3.60 4.43
C PHE A 347 -5.32 2.78 5.50
N GLY A 348 -6.00 1.71 5.08
CA GLY A 348 -6.85 0.89 5.93
C GLY A 348 -8.27 1.44 6.04
N LEU A 349 -9.22 0.54 6.36
CA LEU A 349 -10.65 0.83 6.44
C LEU A 349 -11.00 1.92 7.48
N TYR A 350 -10.23 2.01 8.56
CA TYR A 350 -10.51 2.87 9.70
C TYR A 350 -9.83 4.24 9.62
N ALA A 351 -8.95 4.46 8.65
CA ALA A 351 -8.35 5.76 8.43
C ALA A 351 -9.42 6.80 8.10
N SER A 352 -9.27 7.99 8.67
CA SER A 352 -10.14 9.11 8.37
C SER A 352 -9.92 9.61 6.94
N ASP A 353 -10.84 10.43 6.46
CA ASP A 353 -10.72 11.23 5.25
C ASP A 353 -9.64 12.34 5.35
N GLU A 354 -9.19 12.66 6.56
CA GLU A 354 -8.07 13.58 6.83
C GLU A 354 -6.71 12.87 6.80
N ALA A 355 -6.68 11.53 6.72
CA ALA A 355 -5.44 10.77 6.71
C ALA A 355 -4.64 11.03 5.42
N TYR A 356 -3.32 11.11 5.57
CA TYR A 356 -2.38 11.24 4.47
C TYR A 356 -1.11 10.43 4.72
N GLY A 357 -0.35 10.18 3.66
CA GLY A 357 0.76 9.26 3.75
C GLY A 357 1.44 9.02 2.41
N HIS A 358 2.31 8.02 2.40
CA HIS A 358 2.97 7.54 1.19
C HIS A 358 3.48 6.11 1.42
N THR A 359 3.74 5.38 0.33
CA THR A 359 4.36 4.06 0.36
C THR A 359 5.73 4.06 -0.34
N GLY A 360 6.54 3.04 -0.11
CA GLY A 360 7.84 2.87 -0.72
C GLY A 360 8.00 1.49 -1.35
N TRP A 361 8.69 1.43 -2.49
CA TRP A 361 8.90 0.21 -3.27
C TRP A 361 9.51 -0.95 -2.46
N THR A 362 10.36 -0.63 -1.49
CA THR A 362 11.03 -1.58 -0.58
C THR A 362 10.09 -2.19 0.46
N GLY A 363 8.82 -1.76 0.49
CA GLY A 363 7.79 -2.21 1.42
C GLY A 363 7.67 -1.32 2.65
N THR A 364 8.03 -0.05 2.53
CA THR A 364 7.87 0.94 3.60
C THR A 364 6.55 1.70 3.42
N CYS A 365 5.94 2.14 4.51
CA CYS A 365 4.69 2.89 4.49
C CYS A 365 4.61 3.81 5.70
N THR A 366 4.04 4.99 5.50
CA THR A 366 3.61 5.87 6.59
C THR A 366 2.19 6.34 6.37
N VAL A 367 1.36 6.24 7.41
CA VAL A 367 0.01 6.80 7.49
C VAL A 367 -0.03 7.78 8.66
N ILE A 368 -0.49 8.99 8.42
CA ILE A 368 -0.61 10.06 9.40
C ILE A 368 -2.07 10.51 9.38
N ASP A 369 -2.75 10.43 10.52
CA ASP A 369 -4.17 10.73 10.66
C ASP A 369 -4.36 11.79 11.76
N PRO A 370 -4.49 13.08 11.39
CA PRO A 370 -4.67 14.18 12.34
C PRO A 370 -5.93 14.03 13.20
N LYS A 371 -7.03 13.49 12.64
CA LYS A 371 -8.30 13.28 13.34
C LYS A 371 -8.13 12.44 14.59
N TYR A 372 -7.25 11.44 14.54
CA TYR A 372 -6.94 10.57 15.68
C TYR A 372 -5.62 10.92 16.38
N SER A 373 -4.96 12.00 15.94
CA SER A 373 -3.60 12.38 16.34
C SER A 373 -2.64 11.19 16.28
N MET A 374 -2.74 10.39 15.22
CA MET A 374 -2.08 9.09 15.10
C MET A 374 -1.12 9.06 13.91
N ALA A 375 0.02 8.41 14.06
CA ALA A 375 0.85 8.02 12.94
C ALA A 375 1.28 6.56 13.04
N ILE A 376 1.31 5.89 11.89
CA ILE A 376 1.74 4.50 11.74
C ILE A 376 2.89 4.50 10.74
N THR A 377 4.04 3.97 11.13
CA THR A 377 5.16 3.71 10.23
C THR A 377 5.46 2.21 10.22
N LEU A 378 5.42 1.62 9.04
CA LEU A 378 5.84 0.24 8.79
C LEU A 378 7.04 0.26 7.85
N LEU A 379 8.19 -0.23 8.32
CA LEU A 379 9.38 -0.42 7.50
C LEU A 379 9.62 -1.91 7.32
N THR A 380 9.81 -2.36 6.08
CA THR A 380 10.08 -3.77 5.79
C THR A 380 11.24 -3.88 4.83
N ASN A 381 11.80 -5.07 4.76
CA ASN A 381 12.70 -5.49 3.69
C ASN A 381 12.03 -6.52 2.79
N LYS A 382 10.77 -6.31 2.39
CA LYS A 382 10.01 -7.30 1.62
C LYS A 382 10.65 -7.70 0.28
N ARG A 383 11.58 -6.88 -0.22
CA ARG A 383 12.36 -7.18 -1.44
C ARG A 383 13.52 -8.15 -1.18
N HIS A 384 13.91 -8.37 0.08
CA HIS A 384 14.96 -9.32 0.48
C HIS A 384 14.41 -10.74 0.53
N THR A 385 13.86 -11.16 -0.61
CA THR A 385 13.19 -12.44 -0.82
C THR A 385 13.48 -12.93 -2.24
N PRO A 386 13.28 -14.22 -2.52
CA PRO A 386 13.39 -14.74 -3.88
C PRO A 386 12.52 -13.95 -4.87
N TYR A 387 13.01 -13.81 -6.11
CA TYR A 387 12.26 -13.22 -7.22
C TYR A 387 11.95 -14.29 -8.26
N PHE A 388 10.66 -14.49 -8.55
CA PHE A 388 10.17 -15.52 -9.46
C PHE A 388 8.88 -15.05 -10.15
N ASN A 389 8.69 -15.39 -11.42
CA ASN A 389 7.51 -15.00 -12.23
C ASN A 389 7.16 -13.50 -12.18
N GLY A 390 8.18 -12.64 -12.25
CA GLY A 390 7.95 -11.19 -12.31
C GLY A 390 7.67 -10.52 -10.97
N THR A 391 7.72 -11.25 -9.85
CA THR A 391 7.41 -10.71 -8.52
C THR A 391 8.38 -11.20 -7.44
N PHE A 392 8.48 -10.41 -6.38
CA PHE A 392 9.20 -10.80 -5.16
C PHE A 392 8.27 -11.61 -4.26
N ASP A 393 8.78 -12.67 -3.64
CA ASP A 393 8.01 -13.53 -2.74
C ASP A 393 7.38 -12.74 -1.57
N GLY A 394 8.05 -11.68 -1.10
CA GLY A 394 7.54 -10.77 -0.07
C GLY A 394 6.21 -10.09 -0.40
N GLU A 395 5.79 -10.02 -1.67
CA GLU A 395 4.50 -9.46 -2.07
C GLU A 395 3.31 -10.39 -1.81
N LYS A 396 3.57 -11.66 -1.48
CA LYS A 396 2.49 -12.62 -1.17
C LYS A 396 1.88 -12.36 0.21
N TYR A 397 2.68 -11.82 1.12
CA TYR A 397 2.36 -11.59 2.52
C TYR A 397 1.58 -10.29 2.72
N GLU A 398 0.64 -10.30 3.64
CA GLU A 398 -0.21 -9.17 3.96
C GLU A 398 0.55 -8.02 4.63
N THR A 399 1.57 -8.29 5.45
CA THR A 399 2.50 -7.27 5.96
C THR A 399 3.19 -6.54 4.80
N GLY A 400 3.57 -7.28 3.75
CA GLY A 400 4.14 -6.70 2.52
C GLY A 400 3.14 -5.86 1.71
N LYS A 401 1.85 -6.11 1.89
CA LYS A 401 0.70 -5.36 1.34
C LYS A 401 0.10 -4.36 2.33
N TYR A 402 0.78 -4.07 3.45
CA TYR A 402 0.33 -3.11 4.46
C TYR A 402 -0.99 -3.50 5.17
N GLY A 403 -1.32 -4.79 5.24
CA GLY A 403 -2.47 -5.33 5.98
C GLY A 403 -3.81 -5.27 5.23
N ILE A 404 -3.82 -5.03 3.92
CA ILE A 404 -5.07 -4.90 3.12
C ILE A 404 -5.96 -6.15 3.22
N GLY A 405 -5.41 -7.36 3.18
CA GLY A 405 -6.17 -8.61 3.27
C GLY A 405 -6.63 -8.99 4.67
N ALA A 406 -6.05 -8.40 5.72
CA ALA A 406 -6.48 -8.62 7.11
C ALA A 406 -7.92 -8.13 7.37
N LEU A 407 -8.50 -7.36 6.45
CA LEU A 407 -9.91 -6.97 6.47
C LEU A 407 -10.87 -8.16 6.29
N ARG A 408 -10.51 -9.14 5.45
CA ARG A 408 -11.30 -10.39 5.30
C ARG A 408 -11.20 -11.27 6.55
N ASP A 409 -10.03 -11.31 7.15
CA ASP A 409 -9.81 -12.05 8.40
C ASP A 409 -10.52 -11.36 9.57
N ALA A 410 -10.55 -10.03 9.61
CA ALA A 410 -11.27 -9.28 10.64
C ALA A 410 -12.77 -9.58 10.64
N PHE A 411 -13.41 -9.70 9.48
CA PHE A 411 -14.81 -10.17 9.41
C PHE A 411 -14.95 -11.59 9.97
N THR A 412 -14.06 -12.49 9.55
CA THR A 412 -14.07 -13.89 10.00
C THR A 412 -13.85 -14.00 11.51
N THR A 413 -12.95 -13.19 12.09
CA THR A 413 -12.72 -13.08 13.54
C THR A 413 -13.91 -12.46 14.25
N GLN A 414 -14.55 -11.43 13.69
CA GLN A 414 -15.76 -10.82 14.27
C GLN A 414 -16.92 -11.80 14.35
N ILE A 415 -17.12 -12.63 13.30
CA ILE A 415 -18.17 -13.64 13.31
C ILE A 415 -17.76 -14.91 14.06
N GLN A 416 -16.46 -15.15 14.32
CA GLN A 416 -15.94 -16.35 14.98
C GLN A 416 -16.73 -16.76 16.23
N PRO A 417 -17.05 -15.86 17.18
CA PRO A 417 -17.81 -16.22 18.38
C PRO A 417 -19.23 -16.70 18.07
N ILE A 418 -19.81 -16.21 16.96
CA ILE A 418 -21.14 -16.57 16.47
C ILE A 418 -21.03 -17.92 15.73
N VAL A 419 -20.18 -18.01 14.71
CA VAL A 419 -20.04 -19.21 13.88
C VAL A 419 -19.48 -20.43 14.62
N ALA A 420 -18.83 -20.23 15.77
CA ALA A 420 -18.44 -21.32 16.67
C ALA A 420 -19.62 -21.90 17.48
N ARG A 421 -20.76 -21.19 17.54
CA ARG A 421 -21.93 -21.53 18.37
C ARG A 421 -23.19 -21.82 17.55
N VAL A 422 -23.27 -21.30 16.33
CA VAL A 422 -24.39 -21.56 15.42
C VAL A 422 -23.88 -22.21 14.13
N PRO A 423 -24.63 -23.18 13.57
CA PRO A 423 -24.37 -23.69 12.23
C PRO A 423 -24.35 -22.54 11.22
N TYR A 424 -23.33 -22.49 10.37
CA TYR A 424 -23.21 -21.49 9.31
C TYR A 424 -22.84 -22.17 7.99
N ILE A 425 -23.19 -21.52 6.88
CA ILE A 425 -22.85 -21.94 5.51
C ILE A 425 -22.09 -20.80 4.85
N VAL A 426 -21.03 -21.15 4.12
CA VAL A 426 -20.45 -20.27 3.10
C VAL A 426 -21.00 -20.70 1.74
N GLY A 427 -21.72 -19.80 1.10
CA GLY A 427 -22.31 -19.98 -0.24
C GLY A 427 -21.35 -19.62 -1.37
N ILE A 428 -21.69 -20.04 -2.60
CA ILE A 428 -21.01 -19.62 -3.84
C ILE A 428 -21.60 -18.29 -4.32
N ASP A 429 -20.74 -17.36 -4.72
CA ASP A 429 -21.01 -16.08 -5.39
C ASP A 429 -20.50 -16.11 -6.86
N ASN A 430 -20.71 -15.05 -7.65
CA ASN A 430 -20.12 -14.98 -9.02
C ASN A 430 -18.58 -14.93 -8.98
N HIS A 431 -18.01 -14.41 -7.91
CA HIS A 431 -16.56 -14.31 -7.77
C HIS A 431 -15.87 -15.68 -7.69
N GLU A 432 -16.55 -16.73 -7.23
CA GLU A 432 -16.07 -18.12 -7.31
C GLU A 432 -16.26 -18.76 -8.70
N TYR A 433 -17.18 -18.24 -9.53
CA TYR A 433 -17.40 -18.68 -10.91
C TYR A 433 -16.41 -18.03 -11.89
N ASP A 434 -15.95 -16.81 -11.62
CA ASP A 434 -14.99 -16.09 -12.48
C ASP A 434 -13.53 -16.59 -12.34
N HIS A 435 -13.24 -17.44 -11.36
CA HIS A 435 -11.91 -18.00 -11.08
C HIS A 435 -11.87 -19.54 -11.13
N ILE A 436 -12.11 -20.13 -12.30
CA ILE A 436 -12.14 -21.60 -12.51
C ILE A 436 -10.73 -22.26 -12.54
N ILE A 437 -9.63 -21.55 -12.22
CA ILE A 437 -8.27 -22.11 -12.39
C ILE A 437 -7.67 -22.78 -11.14
N GLU A 438 -8.22 -22.63 -9.93
CA GLU A 438 -7.62 -23.26 -8.73
C GLU A 438 -8.62 -24.16 -7.97
N ARG A 439 -8.43 -25.48 -8.10
CA ARG A 439 -9.14 -26.51 -7.34
C ARG A 439 -8.51 -26.75 -5.96
N ASP A 440 -9.41 -27.08 -5.03
CA ASP A 440 -9.28 -27.91 -3.83
C ASP A 440 -8.53 -27.36 -2.59
N LYS A 441 -9.32 -26.92 -1.59
CA LYS A 441 -9.45 -27.51 -0.23
C LYS A 441 -10.31 -26.61 0.70
N ASP A 442 -11.42 -27.14 1.24
CA ASP A 442 -12.15 -26.57 2.39
C ASP A 442 -11.97 -27.50 3.60
N SER A 443 -11.61 -26.92 4.75
CA SER A 443 -11.41 -27.54 6.06
C SER A 443 -12.69 -27.99 6.78
N SER A 444 -13.87 -27.75 6.22
CA SER A 444 -15.15 -27.97 6.93
C SER A 444 -15.62 -29.44 7.04
N ASN A 445 -14.97 -30.41 6.38
CA ASN A 445 -15.34 -31.84 6.41
C ASN A 445 -16.82 -32.15 6.05
N ALA A 446 -17.56 -31.22 5.46
CA ALA A 446 -18.96 -31.43 5.05
C ALA A 446 -19.02 -32.14 3.68
N SER A 447 -19.87 -33.17 3.57
CA SER A 447 -20.03 -33.97 2.35
C SER A 447 -20.80 -33.22 1.25
N GLY A 448 -20.26 -33.21 0.02
CA GLY A 448 -20.92 -32.69 -1.18
C GLY A 448 -20.49 -33.46 -2.44
N LEU A 449 -21.39 -33.57 -3.42
CA LEU A 449 -21.15 -34.26 -4.70
C LEU A 449 -20.39 -33.35 -5.67
N GLY A 450 -19.17 -33.76 -6.03
CA GLY A 450 -18.44 -33.38 -7.25
C GLY A 450 -18.44 -31.90 -7.61
N GLY A 451 -17.56 -31.09 -7.03
CA GLY A 451 -17.28 -29.71 -7.47
C GLY A 451 -18.41 -28.68 -7.28
N PHE A 452 -19.64 -29.11 -7.03
CA PHE A 452 -20.77 -28.25 -6.68
C PHE A 452 -20.82 -28.07 -5.16
N ARG A 453 -20.69 -26.84 -4.65
CA ARG A 453 -20.76 -26.55 -3.20
C ARG A 453 -22.22 -26.40 -2.72
N LEU A 454 -23.05 -27.39 -3.02
CA LEU A 454 -24.44 -27.47 -2.52
C LEU A 454 -24.42 -27.99 -1.08
N ARG A 455 -25.23 -27.40 -0.19
CA ARG A 455 -25.24 -27.77 1.24
C ARG A 455 -26.67 -27.90 1.76
N CYS A 456 -26.93 -28.90 2.60
CA CYS A 456 -28.16 -29.03 3.36
C CYS A 456 -27.85 -29.37 4.82
N PHE A 457 -28.70 -28.95 5.76
CA PHE A 457 -28.63 -29.40 7.16
C PHE A 457 -29.92 -29.14 7.93
N ASP A 458 -30.03 -29.78 9.09
CA ASP A 458 -31.09 -29.53 10.07
C ASP A 458 -30.60 -28.65 11.22
N VAL A 459 -31.39 -27.64 11.60
CA VAL A 459 -31.22 -26.87 12.85
C VAL A 459 -32.55 -26.81 13.58
N GLY A 460 -32.64 -27.53 14.69
CA GLY A 460 -33.88 -27.63 15.45
C GLY A 460 -35.01 -28.25 14.62
N SER A 461 -36.08 -27.49 14.41
CA SER A 461 -37.26 -27.89 13.63
C SER A 461 -37.19 -27.45 12.16
N ILE A 462 -36.03 -26.98 11.69
CA ILE A 462 -35.84 -26.41 10.35
C ILE A 462 -34.85 -27.26 9.57
N HIS A 463 -35.20 -27.60 8.34
CA HIS A 463 -34.28 -28.13 7.35
C HIS A 463 -33.94 -27.03 6.34
N ILE A 464 -32.65 -26.78 6.11
CA ILE A 464 -32.13 -25.70 5.28
C ILE A 464 -31.37 -26.27 4.09
N ILE A 465 -31.63 -25.75 2.89
CA ILE A 465 -30.91 -26.06 1.66
C ILE A 465 -30.28 -24.79 1.10
N TYR A 466 -28.98 -24.82 0.81
CA TYR A 466 -28.30 -23.81 0.00
C TYR A 466 -27.99 -24.36 -1.39
N TYR A 467 -28.44 -23.65 -2.42
CA TYR A 467 -28.17 -23.96 -3.81
C TYR A 467 -27.51 -22.77 -4.53
N SER A 468 -26.84 -23.02 -5.65
CA SER A 468 -26.10 -22.03 -6.43
C SER A 468 -26.87 -21.60 -7.69
N THR A 469 -27.27 -20.33 -7.74
CA THR A 469 -27.79 -19.67 -8.95
C THR A 469 -26.73 -19.40 -10.02
N GLU A 470 -25.44 -19.49 -9.69
CA GLU A 470 -24.34 -19.32 -10.64
C GLU A 470 -24.01 -20.60 -11.44
N HIS A 471 -24.68 -21.71 -11.12
CA HIS A 471 -24.46 -23.02 -11.74
C HIS A 471 -25.76 -23.56 -12.30
N ASP A 472 -25.68 -24.51 -13.23
CA ASP A 472 -26.87 -25.08 -13.89
C ASP A 472 -27.86 -25.71 -12.89
N PHE A 473 -29.01 -25.08 -12.70
CA PHE A 473 -30.13 -25.54 -11.87
C PHE A 473 -31.36 -25.96 -12.70
N ARG A 474 -31.21 -26.11 -14.03
CA ARG A 474 -32.32 -26.50 -14.91
C ARG A 474 -32.77 -27.93 -14.59
N ARG A 475 -33.99 -28.26 -14.99
CA ARG A 475 -34.56 -29.61 -14.79
C ARG A 475 -33.60 -30.68 -15.31
N LEU A 476 -33.38 -31.73 -14.51
CA LEU A 476 -32.42 -32.83 -14.77
C LEU A 476 -30.94 -32.46 -14.64
N SER A 477 -30.59 -31.22 -14.27
CA SER A 477 -29.21 -30.91 -13.90
C SER A 477 -28.82 -31.65 -12.61
N PRO A 478 -27.50 -31.89 -12.38
CA PRO A 478 -27.05 -32.52 -11.14
C PRO A 478 -27.55 -31.80 -9.88
N GLN A 479 -27.55 -30.47 -9.91
CA GLN A 479 -28.05 -29.64 -8.81
C GLN A 479 -29.56 -29.80 -8.63
N TYR A 480 -30.35 -29.77 -9.71
CA TYR A 480 -31.81 -29.94 -9.61
C TYR A 480 -32.17 -31.31 -9.02
N ILE A 481 -31.52 -32.37 -9.51
CA ILE A 481 -31.73 -33.74 -9.03
C ILE A 481 -31.35 -33.84 -7.56
N TRP A 482 -30.24 -33.22 -7.15
CA TRP A 482 -29.80 -33.20 -5.76
C TRP A 482 -30.81 -32.48 -4.85
N ILE A 483 -31.28 -31.28 -5.22
CA ILE A 483 -32.29 -30.52 -4.46
C ILE A 483 -33.55 -31.38 -4.28
N GLU A 484 -34.04 -31.99 -5.37
CA GLU A 484 -35.24 -32.82 -5.32
C GLU A 484 -35.05 -34.07 -4.45
N GLN A 485 -33.89 -34.72 -4.52
CA GLN A 485 -33.59 -35.90 -3.69
C GLN A 485 -33.51 -35.55 -2.21
N ASP A 486 -32.87 -34.43 -1.87
CA ASP A 486 -32.75 -33.97 -0.50
C ASP A 486 -34.11 -33.62 0.10
N LEU A 487 -34.91 -32.81 -0.62
CA LEU A 487 -36.28 -32.44 -0.21
C LEU A 487 -37.20 -33.66 -0.01
N ARG A 488 -37.07 -34.69 -0.85
CA ARG A 488 -37.81 -35.96 -0.69
C ARG A 488 -37.41 -36.72 0.57
N SER A 489 -36.17 -36.58 1.01
CA SER A 489 -35.62 -37.32 2.14
C SER A 489 -36.01 -36.71 3.50
N VAL A 490 -36.51 -35.46 3.52
CA VAL A 490 -36.80 -34.75 4.77
C VAL A 490 -37.97 -35.36 5.52
N ASN A 491 -37.73 -35.70 6.79
CA ASN A 491 -38.79 -36.10 7.71
C ASN A 491 -39.48 -34.86 8.30
N ARG A 492 -40.57 -34.43 7.65
CA ARG A 492 -41.38 -33.26 8.06
C ARG A 492 -41.99 -33.36 9.47
N SER A 493 -42.00 -34.53 10.11
CA SER A 493 -42.42 -34.64 11.52
C SER A 493 -41.33 -34.19 12.50
N ARG A 494 -40.06 -34.18 12.07
CA ARG A 494 -38.90 -33.71 12.84
C ARG A 494 -38.51 -32.29 12.46
N THR A 495 -38.47 -32.00 11.16
CA THR A 495 -38.15 -30.69 10.60
C THR A 495 -39.34 -30.19 9.76
N PRO A 496 -40.41 -29.70 10.41
CA PRO A 496 -41.62 -29.25 9.70
C PRO A 496 -41.39 -28.04 8.78
N TRP A 497 -40.36 -27.23 9.04
CA TRP A 497 -40.04 -26.03 8.27
C TRP A 497 -38.93 -26.30 7.27
N LEU A 498 -39.17 -25.98 6.01
CA LEU A 498 -38.18 -26.02 4.94
C LEU A 498 -37.79 -24.60 4.52
N ILE A 499 -36.50 -24.31 4.60
CA ILE A 499 -35.94 -23.05 4.12
C ILE A 499 -34.97 -23.37 2.99
N VAL A 500 -35.09 -22.66 1.88
CA VAL A 500 -34.07 -22.68 0.83
C VAL A 500 -33.39 -21.33 0.76
N SER A 501 -32.11 -21.33 0.41
CA SER A 501 -31.32 -20.12 0.27
C SER A 501 -30.42 -20.18 -0.95
N SER A 502 -30.22 -19.01 -1.57
CA SER A 502 -29.28 -18.85 -2.68
C SER A 502 -28.79 -17.41 -2.76
N ARG A 503 -27.94 -17.13 -3.74
CA ARG A 503 -27.45 -15.79 -4.02
C ARG A 503 -28.51 -14.96 -4.76
N ARG A 504 -28.77 -15.28 -6.04
CA ARG A 504 -29.68 -14.48 -6.88
C ARG A 504 -31.15 -14.80 -6.59
N GLN A 505 -31.98 -13.77 -6.67
CA GLN A 505 -33.40 -13.82 -6.33
C GLN A 505 -34.29 -14.49 -7.38
N VAL A 506 -35.30 -15.23 -6.91
CA VAL A 506 -36.35 -15.84 -7.76
C VAL A 506 -37.35 -14.77 -8.25
N TYR A 507 -37.40 -13.61 -7.62
CA TYR A 507 -38.24 -12.49 -8.03
C TYR A 507 -37.43 -11.20 -7.96
N THR A 508 -37.55 -10.37 -8.99
CA THR A 508 -36.89 -9.07 -9.08
C THR A 508 -37.83 -8.09 -9.77
N SER A 509 -37.89 -6.86 -9.27
CA SER A 509 -38.52 -5.72 -9.94
C SER A 509 -37.56 -5.00 -10.89
N GLU A 510 -36.25 -5.24 -10.76
CA GLU A 510 -35.19 -4.72 -11.64
C GLU A 510 -35.28 -5.28 -13.07
N ILE A 511 -35.25 -4.38 -14.06
CA ILE A 511 -35.39 -4.71 -15.50
C ILE A 511 -34.11 -4.33 -16.29
N GLU A 512 -33.20 -3.55 -15.69
CA GLU A 512 -32.02 -3.04 -16.40
C GLU A 512 -30.89 -4.08 -16.56
N SER A 513 -30.86 -5.12 -15.71
CA SER A 513 -29.88 -6.20 -15.78
C SER A 513 -30.42 -7.41 -16.55
N ILE A 514 -30.03 -7.54 -17.83
CA ILE A 514 -30.42 -8.68 -18.70
C ILE A 514 -30.02 -10.02 -18.08
N GLU A 515 -28.88 -10.07 -17.41
CA GLU A 515 -28.35 -11.30 -16.81
C GLU A 515 -29.14 -11.71 -15.56
N GLU A 516 -29.43 -10.77 -14.66
CA GLU A 516 -30.25 -11.03 -13.48
C GLU A 516 -31.67 -11.44 -13.88
N HIS A 517 -32.27 -10.72 -14.83
CA HIS A 517 -33.60 -11.03 -15.33
C HIS A 517 -33.66 -12.45 -15.93
N GLY A 518 -32.65 -12.84 -16.69
CA GLY A 518 -32.55 -14.20 -17.26
C GLY A 518 -32.49 -15.30 -16.19
N ILE A 519 -31.70 -15.11 -15.14
CA ILE A 519 -31.59 -16.08 -14.03
C ILE A 519 -32.88 -16.14 -13.21
N THR A 520 -33.53 -15.00 -12.96
CA THR A 520 -34.83 -14.94 -12.30
C THR A 520 -35.89 -15.70 -13.10
N MET A 521 -36.01 -15.47 -14.40
CA MET A 521 -36.95 -16.20 -15.27
C MET A 521 -36.68 -17.71 -15.26
N MET A 522 -35.42 -18.13 -15.33
CA MET A 522 -35.06 -19.55 -15.23
C MET A 522 -35.41 -20.13 -13.85
N SER A 523 -35.18 -19.37 -12.78
CA SER A 523 -35.48 -19.81 -11.42
C SER A 523 -36.99 -20.00 -11.21
N GLN A 524 -37.81 -19.08 -11.70
CA GLN A 524 -39.27 -19.22 -11.73
C GLN A 524 -39.70 -20.43 -12.55
N PHE A 525 -39.11 -20.62 -13.74
CA PHE A 525 -39.53 -21.71 -14.62
C PHE A 525 -39.13 -23.11 -14.09
N TYR A 526 -37.93 -23.25 -13.53
CA TYR A 526 -37.40 -24.55 -13.12
C TYR A 526 -37.59 -24.84 -11.62
N LEU A 527 -37.28 -23.90 -10.73
CA LEU A 527 -37.23 -24.16 -9.29
C LEU A 527 -38.55 -23.89 -8.58
N GLU A 528 -39.31 -22.88 -8.99
CA GLU A 528 -40.59 -22.55 -8.35
C GLU A 528 -41.58 -23.74 -8.34
N PRO A 529 -41.77 -24.52 -9.44
CA PRO A 529 -42.65 -25.69 -9.39
C PRO A 529 -42.16 -26.75 -8.40
N LEU A 530 -40.84 -26.93 -8.29
CA LEU A 530 -40.22 -27.85 -7.34
C LEU A 530 -40.46 -27.37 -5.91
N PHE A 531 -40.26 -26.08 -5.63
CA PHE A 531 -40.45 -25.50 -4.31
C PHE A 531 -41.93 -25.57 -3.88
N CYS A 532 -42.85 -25.33 -4.80
CA CYS A 532 -44.28 -25.50 -4.57
C CYS A 532 -44.65 -26.96 -4.28
N GLN A 533 -44.08 -27.92 -5.03
CA GLN A 533 -44.34 -29.36 -4.86
C GLN A 533 -43.93 -29.84 -3.46
N TYR A 534 -42.82 -29.34 -2.92
CA TYR A 534 -42.31 -29.75 -1.60
C TYR A 534 -42.75 -28.83 -0.46
N HIS A 535 -43.60 -27.84 -0.75
CA HIS A 535 -44.08 -26.86 0.23
C HIS A 535 -42.93 -26.21 1.00
N ILE A 536 -42.03 -25.54 0.28
CA ILE A 536 -40.99 -24.70 0.88
C ILE A 536 -41.65 -23.53 1.62
N ASP A 537 -41.23 -23.31 2.87
CA ASP A 537 -41.85 -22.33 3.76
C ASP A 537 -41.20 -20.94 3.62
N VAL A 538 -39.88 -20.88 3.41
CA VAL A 538 -39.13 -19.61 3.25
C VAL A 538 -38.06 -19.75 2.17
N ASN A 539 -37.94 -18.72 1.33
CA ASN A 539 -36.82 -18.53 0.41
C ASN A 539 -35.99 -17.33 0.88
N LEU A 540 -34.69 -17.52 1.11
CA LEU A 540 -33.76 -16.47 1.56
C LEU A 540 -32.69 -16.20 0.50
N PHE A 541 -32.60 -14.97 0.02
CA PHE A 541 -31.59 -14.56 -0.97
C PHE A 541 -30.56 -13.62 -0.36
N ALA A 542 -29.31 -13.72 -0.82
CA ALA A 542 -28.20 -12.89 -0.34
C ALA A 542 -27.49 -12.22 -1.53
N HIS A 543 -27.28 -10.91 -1.43
CA HIS A 543 -26.56 -10.07 -2.41
C HIS A 543 -27.37 -9.72 -3.68
N CYS A 544 -28.09 -8.60 -3.62
CA CYS A 544 -28.62 -7.87 -4.78
C CYS A 544 -28.03 -6.45 -4.76
N HIS A 545 -27.58 -5.92 -5.91
CA HIS A 545 -27.13 -4.53 -6.02
C HIS A 545 -28.29 -3.51 -6.04
N SER A 546 -29.52 -4.01 -5.92
CA SER A 546 -30.74 -3.23 -5.76
C SER A 546 -31.42 -3.67 -4.45
N TYR A 547 -31.67 -2.73 -3.54
CA TYR A 547 -32.46 -3.00 -2.34
C TYR A 547 -33.94 -2.97 -2.73
N GLU A 548 -34.60 -4.13 -2.71
CA GLU A 548 -36.05 -4.28 -2.95
C GLU A 548 -36.86 -4.49 -1.67
#